data_AF-A0A2K9L716-F1
#
_entry.id   AF-A0A2K9L716-F1
#
_cell.length_a   1.000
_cell.length_b   1.000
_cell.length_c   1.000
_cell.angle_alpha   90.00
_cell.angle_beta   90.00
_cell.angle_gamma   90.00
#
_symmetry.space_group_name_H-M   'P 1'
#
loop_
_entity.id
_entity.type
_entity.pdbx_description
1 polymer ?
#
loop_
_entity_poly.entity_id
_entity_poly.type
_entity_poly.pdbx_seq_one_letter_code
_entity_poly.pdbx_strand_id
1 'polypeptide(L)'
;MTQQNIATPAHIEYVLRMGDNALILGQRLAEWCGHAPVLEEDMALTNTALDLIGQARLLLTHAGKLEGRGRDEDQLAFLRTEREYRNVTLTELPNGDFGRTVVRNFLFAAFQVQLYQRLATSSDTELAAIAAKSLKEALYHMRHAGEWVLRLGDGTEVSHAKAQAALDELWPYTAEFFAPNPTDEAAAAAGIGPAWGSLEAAWESQVVPLLHEATLTVPARTPFKSYGKFGRHSEHMGHLLATMQYMQRTYPGASW
;
A
#
# COMPACT_ATOMS: atom_id res chain seq x y z
N MET A 1 -23.80 16.15 -26.29
CA MET A 1 -22.37 16.46 -26.07
C MET A 1 -22.09 16.19 -24.60
N THR A 2 -21.70 14.97 -24.28
CA THR A 2 -21.28 14.59 -22.93
C THR A 2 -20.02 15.40 -22.62
N GLN A 3 -20.09 16.26 -21.59
CA GLN A 3 -18.89 16.86 -21.02
C GLN A 3 -17.98 15.70 -20.62
N GLN A 4 -16.91 15.47 -21.38
CA GLN A 4 -15.79 14.69 -20.89
C GLN A 4 -15.27 15.46 -19.68
N ASN A 5 -15.61 14.99 -18.49
CA ASN A 5 -15.10 15.55 -17.26
C ASN A 5 -13.60 15.29 -17.28
N ILE A 6 -12.80 16.31 -17.66
CA ILE A 6 -11.35 16.19 -17.71
C ILE A 6 -10.90 15.96 -16.26
N ALA A 7 -10.34 14.78 -15.99
CA ALA A 7 -9.86 14.44 -14.66
C ALA A 7 -8.84 15.48 -14.20
N THR A 8 -8.97 15.94 -12.96
CA THR A 8 -8.01 16.90 -12.40
C THR A 8 -6.68 16.19 -12.12
N PRO A 9 -5.54 16.93 -12.08
CA PRO A 9 -4.26 16.34 -11.68
C PRO A 9 -4.33 15.65 -10.31
N ALA A 10 -5.12 16.19 -9.37
CA ALA A 10 -5.33 15.59 -8.05
C ALA A 10 -6.09 14.25 -8.14
N HIS A 11 -7.11 14.14 -8.98
CA HIS A 11 -7.83 12.89 -9.19
C HIS A 11 -6.91 11.79 -9.75
N ILE A 12 -6.12 12.13 -10.78
CA ILE A 12 -5.17 11.20 -11.39
C ILE A 12 -4.13 10.75 -10.34
N GLU A 13 -3.52 11.69 -9.62
CA GLU A 13 -2.51 11.36 -8.61
C GLU A 13 -3.09 10.53 -7.47
N TYR A 14 -4.32 10.81 -7.03
CA TYR A 14 -4.98 10.07 -5.97
C TYR A 14 -5.14 8.57 -6.33
N VAL A 15 -5.61 8.28 -7.55
CA VAL A 15 -5.74 6.90 -8.04
C VAL A 15 -4.37 6.26 -8.28
N LEU A 16 -3.44 6.99 -8.90
CA LEU A 16 -2.07 6.54 -9.17
C LEU A 16 -1.35 6.14 -7.87
N ARG A 17 -1.50 6.94 -6.82
CA ARG A 17 -0.92 6.69 -5.49
C ARG A 17 -1.39 5.37 -4.89
N MET A 18 -2.68 5.06 -5.05
CA MET A 18 -3.22 3.77 -4.58
C MET A 18 -2.65 2.61 -5.39
N GLY A 19 -2.56 2.77 -6.71
CA GLY A 19 -1.94 1.77 -7.59
C GLY A 19 -0.47 1.52 -7.25
N ASP A 20 0.28 2.57 -6.97
CA ASP A 20 1.69 2.50 -6.58
C ASP A 20 1.88 1.75 -5.26
N ASN A 21 1.06 2.04 -4.25
CA ASN A 21 1.12 1.32 -2.99
C ASN A 21 0.94 -0.19 -3.18
N ALA A 22 -0.06 -0.57 -3.99
CA ALA A 22 -0.38 -1.97 -4.25
C ALA A 22 0.73 -2.65 -5.07
N LEU A 23 1.25 -1.98 -6.12
CA LEU A 23 2.33 -2.48 -6.96
C LEU A 23 3.60 -2.75 -6.13
N ILE A 24 4.02 -1.76 -5.34
CA ILE A 24 5.28 -1.82 -4.61
C ILE A 24 5.22 -2.82 -3.45
N LEU A 25 4.12 -2.85 -2.70
CA LEU A 25 3.96 -3.88 -1.67
C LEU A 25 3.83 -5.27 -2.29
N GLY A 26 3.09 -5.41 -3.40
CA GLY A 26 2.99 -6.67 -4.14
C GLY A 26 4.36 -7.19 -4.58
N GLN A 27 5.21 -6.30 -5.12
CA GLN A 27 6.59 -6.63 -5.47
C GLN A 27 7.40 -7.11 -4.25
N ARG A 28 7.31 -6.41 -3.11
CA ARG A 28 7.98 -6.82 -1.87
C ARG A 28 7.51 -8.19 -1.41
N LEU A 29 6.22 -8.48 -1.47
CA LEU A 29 5.72 -9.80 -1.06
C LEU A 29 6.10 -10.91 -2.04
N ALA A 30 6.24 -10.61 -3.34
CA ALA A 30 6.71 -11.59 -4.31
C ALA A 30 8.15 -12.07 -4.03
N GLU A 31 8.99 -11.23 -3.40
CA GLU A 31 10.36 -11.60 -2.99
C GLU A 31 10.38 -12.73 -1.94
N TRP A 32 9.26 -13.01 -1.25
CA TRP A 32 9.15 -14.12 -0.30
C TRP A 32 8.94 -15.49 -0.93
N CYS A 33 8.59 -15.56 -2.23
CA CYS A 33 8.29 -16.82 -2.90
C CYS A 33 9.43 -17.84 -2.72
N GLY A 34 9.14 -18.97 -2.10
CA GLY A 34 10.11 -20.03 -1.78
C GLY A 34 10.94 -19.82 -0.51
N HIS A 35 10.69 -18.76 0.26
CA HIS A 35 11.51 -18.33 1.40
C HIS A 35 10.72 -18.13 2.69
N ALA A 36 9.40 -18.29 2.68
CA ALA A 36 8.58 -18.13 3.88
C ALA A 36 8.90 -19.21 4.94
N PRO A 37 8.61 -18.98 6.24
CA PRO A 37 8.99 -19.91 7.31
C PRO A 37 8.37 -21.31 7.17
N VAL A 38 7.20 -21.40 6.54
CA VAL A 38 6.45 -22.63 6.26
C VAL A 38 5.71 -22.49 4.92
N LEU A 39 5.34 -23.63 4.32
CA LEU A 39 4.72 -23.68 2.99
C LEU A 39 3.39 -22.90 2.94
N GLU A 40 2.60 -22.98 4.01
CA GLU A 40 1.32 -22.30 4.15
C GLU A 40 1.49 -20.78 4.08
N GLU A 41 2.56 -20.25 4.69
CA GLU A 41 2.85 -18.81 4.63
C GLU A 41 3.45 -18.39 3.30
N ASP A 42 4.18 -19.27 2.62
CA ASP A 42 4.63 -19.03 1.25
C ASP A 42 3.42 -18.83 0.31
N MET A 43 2.44 -19.72 0.44
CA MET A 43 1.18 -19.62 -0.29
C MET A 43 0.38 -18.39 0.11
N ALA A 44 0.29 -18.06 1.41
CA ALA A 44 -0.48 -16.91 1.89
C ALA A 44 0.14 -15.57 1.45
N LEU A 45 1.47 -15.42 1.53
CA LEU A 45 2.18 -14.23 1.07
C LEU A 45 2.11 -14.10 -0.46
N THR A 46 2.25 -15.20 -1.19
CA THR A 46 2.11 -15.21 -2.66
C THR A 46 0.69 -14.85 -3.10
N ASN A 47 -0.34 -15.34 -2.41
CA ASN A 47 -1.73 -14.94 -2.67
C ASN A 47 -1.97 -13.46 -2.37
N THR A 48 -1.42 -12.95 -1.27
CA THR A 48 -1.49 -11.52 -0.93
C THR A 48 -0.79 -10.68 -2.00
N ALA A 49 0.38 -11.11 -2.47
CA ALA A 49 1.09 -10.45 -3.57
C ALA A 49 0.24 -10.43 -4.85
N LEU A 50 -0.38 -11.56 -5.21
CA LEU A 50 -1.24 -11.67 -6.38
C LEU A 50 -2.45 -10.71 -6.31
N ASP A 51 -3.13 -10.66 -5.17
CA ASP A 51 -4.23 -9.73 -4.95
C ASP A 51 -3.77 -8.28 -5.12
N LEU A 52 -2.67 -7.90 -4.47
CA LEU A 52 -2.10 -6.54 -4.56
C LEU A 52 -1.70 -6.17 -5.99
N ILE A 53 -1.09 -7.08 -6.75
CA ILE A 53 -0.80 -6.85 -8.17
C ILE A 53 -2.10 -6.73 -8.97
N GLY A 54 -3.13 -7.53 -8.66
CA GLY A 54 -4.46 -7.40 -9.25
C GLY A 54 -5.10 -6.03 -8.98
N GLN A 55 -4.97 -5.50 -7.77
CA GLN A 55 -5.41 -4.15 -7.40
C GLN A 55 -4.62 -3.08 -8.14
N ALA A 56 -3.29 -3.22 -8.20
CA ALA A 56 -2.41 -2.30 -8.91
C ALA A 56 -2.80 -2.18 -10.38
N ARG A 57 -3.03 -3.30 -11.05
CA ARG A 57 -3.49 -3.33 -12.45
C ARG A 57 -4.77 -2.54 -12.67
N LEU A 58 -5.80 -2.82 -11.87
CA LEU A 58 -7.07 -2.09 -11.94
C LEU A 58 -6.89 -0.58 -11.73
N LEU A 59 -6.12 -0.19 -10.71
CA LEU A 59 -5.90 1.22 -10.35
C LEU A 59 -5.02 1.95 -11.38
N LEU A 60 -3.95 1.32 -11.86
CA LEU A 60 -3.05 1.91 -12.85
C LEU A 60 -3.72 2.03 -14.22
N THR A 61 -4.47 1.01 -14.65
CA THR A 61 -5.31 1.09 -15.86
C THR A 61 -6.28 2.26 -15.76
N HIS A 62 -6.95 2.42 -14.61
CA HIS A 62 -7.86 3.55 -14.39
C HIS A 62 -7.13 4.90 -14.41
N ALA A 63 -5.98 5.01 -13.74
CA ALA A 63 -5.16 6.21 -13.75
C ALA A 63 -4.71 6.60 -15.18
N GLY A 64 -4.37 5.61 -16.02
CA GLY A 64 -4.02 5.83 -17.43
C GLY A 64 -5.18 6.38 -18.26
N LYS A 65 -6.40 5.87 -18.04
CA LYS A 65 -7.63 6.40 -18.65
C LYS A 65 -7.91 7.84 -18.21
N LEU A 66 -7.80 8.13 -16.91
CA LEU A 66 -8.01 9.47 -16.35
C LEU A 66 -6.97 10.46 -16.90
N GLU A 67 -5.72 10.04 -17.04
CA GLU A 67 -4.65 10.87 -17.59
C GLU A 67 -4.88 11.26 -19.06
N GLY A 68 -5.53 10.39 -19.84
CA GLY A 68 -5.88 10.66 -21.24
C GLY A 68 -4.68 10.80 -22.18
N ARG A 69 -3.48 10.38 -21.74
CA ARG A 69 -2.23 10.42 -22.54
C ARG A 69 -1.92 9.11 -23.26
N GLY A 70 -2.84 8.13 -23.20
CA GLY A 70 -2.68 6.83 -23.84
C GLY A 70 -1.69 5.90 -23.14
N ARG A 71 -1.31 6.19 -21.89
CA ARG A 71 -0.49 5.28 -21.09
C ARG A 71 -1.35 4.18 -20.48
N ASP A 72 -0.92 2.93 -20.60
CA ASP A 72 -1.54 1.77 -19.94
C ASP A 72 -0.88 1.44 -18.58
N GLU A 73 -1.34 0.36 -17.94
CA GLU A 73 -0.81 -0.09 -16.65
C GLU A 73 0.68 -0.44 -16.70
N ASP A 74 1.16 -1.02 -17.79
CA ASP A 74 2.56 -1.40 -17.95
C ASP A 74 3.46 -0.17 -18.09
N GLN A 75 3.04 0.81 -18.88
CA GLN A 75 3.80 2.06 -19.02
C GLN A 75 3.85 2.83 -17.70
N LEU A 76 2.76 2.83 -16.93
CA LEU A 76 2.73 3.42 -15.60
C LEU A 76 3.59 2.63 -14.61
N ALA A 77 3.62 1.31 -14.65
CA ALA A 77 4.46 0.51 -13.75
C ALA A 77 5.95 0.59 -14.13
N PHE A 78 6.30 0.38 -15.40
CA PHE A 78 7.68 0.05 -15.75
C PHE A 78 8.48 1.22 -16.32
N LEU A 79 7.83 2.28 -16.81
CA LEU A 79 8.53 3.39 -17.50
C LEU A 79 8.63 4.66 -16.67
N ARG A 80 7.98 4.73 -15.50
CA ARG A 80 8.17 5.82 -14.52
C ARG A 80 9.49 5.67 -13.77
N THR A 81 10.12 6.80 -13.49
CA THR A 81 11.26 6.94 -12.59
C THR A 81 10.81 7.02 -11.13
N GLU A 82 11.73 6.79 -10.19
CA GLU A 82 11.47 6.84 -8.74
C GLU A 82 10.69 8.08 -8.30
N ARG A 83 11.04 9.27 -8.83
CA ARG A 83 10.38 10.54 -8.47
C ARG A 83 8.94 10.67 -8.97
N GLU A 84 8.50 9.79 -9.85
CA GLU A 84 7.14 9.75 -10.40
C GLU A 84 6.25 8.74 -9.68
N TYR A 85 6.82 7.90 -8.82
CA TYR A 85 6.09 7.04 -7.91
C TYR A 85 5.55 7.83 -6.71
N ARG A 86 4.40 7.40 -6.20
CA ARG A 86 3.68 8.07 -5.11
C ARG A 86 3.36 7.12 -3.95
N ASN A 87 3.88 5.89 -3.94
CA ASN A 87 3.63 4.98 -2.84
C ASN A 87 4.10 5.57 -1.50
N VAL A 88 3.43 5.21 -0.41
CA VAL A 88 3.90 5.52 0.95
C VAL A 88 5.21 4.78 1.19
N THR A 89 6.14 5.40 1.92
CA THR A 89 7.47 4.82 2.13
C THR A 89 7.40 3.48 2.87
N LEU A 90 6.39 3.25 3.72
CA LEU A 90 6.22 1.96 4.40
C LEU A 90 6.21 0.77 3.42
N THR A 91 5.57 0.89 2.25
CA THR A 91 5.38 -0.26 1.33
C THR A 91 6.65 -0.66 0.61
N GLU A 92 7.63 0.24 0.47
CA GLU A 92 8.88 -0.05 -0.24
C GLU A 92 9.99 -0.59 0.66
N LEU A 93 9.80 -0.55 1.99
CA LEU A 93 10.81 -1.01 2.94
C LEU A 93 11.13 -2.50 2.71
N PRO A 94 12.39 -2.94 2.87
CA PRO A 94 12.77 -4.34 2.73
C PRO A 94 11.97 -5.26 3.66
N ASN A 95 11.79 -6.50 3.24
CA ASN A 95 11.02 -7.50 4.00
C ASN A 95 11.64 -7.80 5.38
N GLY A 96 12.97 -7.88 5.46
CA GLY A 96 13.67 -8.30 6.68
C GLY A 96 13.27 -9.71 7.09
N ASP A 97 12.97 -9.91 8.37
CA ASP A 97 12.41 -11.17 8.85
C ASP A 97 10.88 -11.23 8.68
N PHE A 98 10.32 -12.41 8.97
CA PHE A 98 8.88 -12.64 8.84
C PHE A 98 8.06 -11.72 9.77
N GLY A 99 8.55 -11.42 10.97
CA GLY A 99 7.89 -10.53 11.94
C GLY A 99 7.74 -9.12 11.39
N ARG A 100 8.81 -8.57 10.79
CA ARG A 100 8.76 -7.28 10.09
C ARG A 100 7.75 -7.28 8.95
N THR A 101 7.73 -8.33 8.14
CA THR A 101 6.79 -8.44 7.01
C THR A 101 5.33 -8.45 7.48
N VAL A 102 4.98 -9.27 8.48
CA VAL A 102 3.58 -9.35 8.94
C VAL A 102 3.13 -8.07 9.65
N VAL A 103 4.00 -7.42 10.42
CA VAL A 103 3.68 -6.11 11.04
C VAL A 103 3.45 -5.05 9.96
N ARG A 104 4.32 -4.95 8.95
CA ARG A 104 4.14 -4.03 7.81
C ARG A 104 2.80 -4.27 7.10
N ASN A 105 2.52 -5.53 6.80
CA ASN A 105 1.30 -5.92 6.10
C ASN A 105 0.05 -5.62 6.93
N PHE A 106 0.08 -5.88 8.24
CA PHE A 106 -1.03 -5.57 9.14
C PHE A 106 -1.34 -4.07 9.18
N LEU A 107 -0.31 -3.24 9.44
CA LEU A 107 -0.46 -1.78 9.51
C LEU A 107 -1.03 -1.20 8.22
N PHE A 108 -0.51 -1.67 7.07
CA PHE A 108 -0.94 -1.19 5.76
C PHE A 108 -2.31 -1.73 5.34
N ALA A 109 -2.59 -3.02 5.55
CA ALA A 109 -3.89 -3.61 5.22
C ALA A 109 -5.02 -2.98 6.05
N ALA A 110 -4.79 -2.68 7.33
CA ALA A 110 -5.74 -1.94 8.15
C ALA A 110 -6.04 -0.54 7.55
N PHE A 111 -5.02 0.13 7.01
CA PHE A 111 -5.22 1.41 6.31
C PHE A 111 -6.03 1.23 5.02
N GLN A 112 -5.71 0.20 4.21
CA GLN A 112 -6.45 -0.11 2.99
C GLN A 112 -7.93 -0.41 3.28
N VAL A 113 -8.25 -1.13 4.36
CA VAL A 113 -9.64 -1.40 4.77
C VAL A 113 -10.39 -0.08 4.99
N GLN A 114 -9.82 0.86 5.74
CA GLN A 114 -10.45 2.17 5.97
C GLN A 114 -10.64 2.94 4.67
N LEU A 115 -9.62 2.95 3.82
CA LEU A 115 -9.64 3.66 2.56
C LEU A 115 -10.70 3.09 1.59
N TYR A 116 -10.68 1.78 1.35
CA TYR A 116 -11.60 1.15 0.42
C TYR A 116 -13.06 1.16 0.91
N GLN A 117 -13.30 1.10 2.22
CA GLN A 117 -14.64 1.29 2.78
C GLN A 117 -15.22 2.66 2.41
N ARG A 118 -14.41 3.72 2.52
CA ARG A 118 -14.85 5.09 2.19
C ARG A 118 -14.95 5.33 0.68
N LEU A 119 -14.12 4.65 -0.11
CA LEU A 119 -14.15 4.74 -1.58
C LEU A 119 -15.32 4.00 -2.22
N ALA A 120 -15.98 3.07 -1.52
CA ALA A 120 -17.18 2.41 -2.02
C ALA A 120 -18.32 3.39 -2.36
N THR A 121 -18.29 4.61 -1.83
CA THR A 121 -19.24 5.69 -2.13
C THR A 121 -18.61 6.83 -2.95
N SER A 122 -17.52 6.58 -3.67
CA SER A 122 -16.86 7.57 -4.53
C SER A 122 -17.80 8.06 -5.64
N SER A 123 -17.66 9.34 -6.02
CA SER A 123 -18.30 9.90 -7.21
C SER A 123 -17.68 9.36 -8.52
N ASP A 124 -16.47 8.82 -8.46
CA ASP A 124 -15.85 8.05 -9.53
C ASP A 124 -16.33 6.60 -9.45
N THR A 125 -17.25 6.23 -10.35
CA THR A 125 -17.90 4.92 -10.35
C THR A 125 -16.93 3.76 -10.64
N GLU A 126 -15.87 4.01 -11.42
CA GLU A 126 -14.85 2.98 -11.70
C GLU A 126 -14.00 2.76 -10.44
N LEU A 127 -13.57 3.84 -9.78
CA LEU A 127 -12.86 3.74 -8.50
C LEU A 127 -13.70 3.09 -7.40
N ALA A 128 -15.00 3.41 -7.31
CA ALA A 128 -15.91 2.77 -6.36
C ALA A 128 -16.03 1.25 -6.59
N ALA A 129 -16.10 0.82 -7.86
CA ALA A 129 -16.16 -0.59 -8.22
C ALA A 129 -14.85 -1.32 -7.87
N ILE A 130 -13.70 -0.70 -8.15
CA ILE A 130 -12.39 -1.22 -7.74
C ILE A 130 -12.33 -1.37 -6.22
N ALA A 131 -12.69 -0.32 -5.47
CA ALA A 131 -12.69 -0.34 -4.02
C ALA A 131 -13.58 -1.44 -3.42
N ALA A 132 -14.79 -1.65 -3.97
CA ALA A 132 -15.70 -2.70 -3.52
C ALA A 132 -15.11 -4.11 -3.71
N LYS A 133 -14.33 -4.33 -4.78
CA LYS A 133 -13.60 -5.59 -4.99
C LYS A 133 -12.42 -5.70 -4.01
N SER A 134 -11.55 -4.70 -4.00
CA SER A 134 -10.30 -4.68 -3.22
C SER A 134 -10.54 -4.71 -1.71
N LEU A 135 -11.69 -4.23 -1.22
CA LEU A 135 -12.04 -4.29 0.20
C LEU A 135 -12.09 -5.73 0.74
N LYS A 136 -12.58 -6.69 -0.05
CA LYS A 136 -12.67 -8.10 0.38
C LYS A 136 -11.28 -8.70 0.59
N GLU A 137 -10.38 -8.41 -0.35
CA GLU A 137 -8.97 -8.83 -0.30
C GLU A 137 -8.27 -8.15 0.88
N ALA A 138 -8.42 -6.83 1.06
CA ALA A 138 -7.81 -6.08 2.16
C ALA A 138 -8.28 -6.55 3.55
N LEU A 139 -9.56 -6.92 3.70
CA LEU A 139 -10.07 -7.53 4.94
C LEU A 139 -9.41 -8.88 5.23
N TYR A 140 -9.19 -9.70 4.19
CA TYR A 140 -8.47 -10.97 4.32
C TYR A 140 -7.01 -10.73 4.72
N HIS A 141 -6.32 -9.81 4.05
CA HIS A 141 -4.92 -9.45 4.35
C HIS A 141 -4.76 -8.93 5.78
N MET A 142 -5.65 -8.03 6.22
CA MET A 142 -5.63 -7.47 7.58
C MET A 142 -5.83 -8.56 8.62
N ARG A 143 -6.80 -9.46 8.42
CA ARG A 143 -7.04 -10.58 9.34
C ARG A 143 -5.83 -11.52 9.41
N HIS A 144 -5.33 -11.98 8.26
CA HIS A 144 -4.19 -12.91 8.21
C HIS A 144 -2.95 -12.33 8.89
N ALA A 145 -2.59 -11.08 8.55
CA ALA A 145 -1.45 -10.42 9.15
C ALA A 145 -1.68 -10.14 10.65
N GLY A 146 -2.89 -9.76 11.04
CA GLY A 146 -3.26 -9.54 12.45
C GLY A 146 -3.15 -10.79 13.30
N GLU A 147 -3.60 -11.95 12.80
CA GLU A 147 -3.45 -13.25 13.48
C GLU A 147 -1.97 -13.60 13.72
N TRP A 148 -1.09 -13.26 12.77
CA TRP A 148 0.35 -13.43 12.96
C TRP A 148 0.97 -12.42 13.92
N VAL A 149 0.53 -11.17 13.90
CA VAL A 149 0.96 -10.17 14.90
C VAL A 149 0.61 -10.65 16.31
N LEU A 150 -0.61 -11.17 16.52
CA LEU A 150 -1.02 -11.78 17.79
C LEU A 150 -0.13 -12.96 18.17
N ARG A 151 0.08 -13.91 17.25
CA ARG A 151 0.86 -15.13 17.51
C ARG A 151 2.34 -14.83 17.81
N LEU A 152 2.94 -13.86 17.11
CA LEU A 152 4.34 -13.51 17.31
C LEU A 152 4.51 -12.66 18.57
N GLY A 153 3.60 -11.70 18.79
CA GLY A 153 3.56 -10.85 19.97
C GLY A 153 3.39 -11.66 21.24
N ASP A 154 2.30 -12.41 21.41
CA ASP A 154 2.03 -13.24 22.60
C ASP A 154 2.64 -14.66 22.49
N GLY A 155 3.77 -14.77 21.79
CA GLY A 155 4.44 -16.03 21.52
C GLY A 155 5.58 -16.31 22.51
N THR A 156 6.74 -16.63 21.95
CA THR A 156 7.99 -16.78 22.71
C THR A 156 8.62 -15.42 22.98
N GLU A 157 9.55 -15.34 23.95
CA GLU A 157 10.35 -14.12 24.17
C GLU A 157 11.05 -13.63 22.89
N VAL A 158 11.55 -14.57 22.07
CA VAL A 158 12.25 -14.23 20.81
C VAL A 158 11.28 -13.68 19.76
N SER A 159 10.10 -14.29 19.60
CA SER A 159 9.10 -13.81 18.64
C SER A 159 8.51 -12.48 19.08
N HIS A 160 8.26 -12.30 20.39
CA HIS A 160 7.79 -11.05 20.98
C HIS A 160 8.78 -9.93 20.69
N ALA A 161 10.06 -10.13 21.02
CA ALA A 161 11.11 -9.13 20.83
C ALA A 161 11.26 -8.72 19.35
N LYS A 162 11.15 -9.67 18.42
CA LYS A 162 11.18 -9.39 16.97
C LYS A 162 9.96 -8.62 16.50
N ALA A 163 8.76 -8.99 16.95
CA ALA A 163 7.53 -8.28 16.62
C ALA A 163 7.52 -6.85 17.18
N GLN A 164 8.00 -6.67 18.41
CA GLN A 164 8.15 -5.35 19.02
C GLN A 164 9.17 -4.50 18.25
N ALA A 165 10.36 -5.05 17.94
CA ALA A 165 11.37 -4.32 17.18
C ALA A 165 10.86 -3.91 15.78
N ALA A 166 10.13 -4.80 15.12
CA ALA A 166 9.46 -4.49 13.85
C ALA A 166 8.44 -3.36 14.01
N LEU A 167 7.62 -3.39 15.06
CA LEU A 167 6.65 -2.33 15.34
C LEU A 167 7.36 -1.00 15.61
N ASP A 168 8.38 -0.99 16.45
CA ASP A 168 9.17 0.20 16.78
C ASP A 168 9.78 0.85 15.54
N GLU A 169 10.29 0.04 14.61
CA GLU A 169 10.88 0.52 13.36
C GLU A 169 9.83 1.03 12.37
N LEU A 170 8.71 0.33 12.22
CA LEU A 170 7.72 0.62 11.18
C LEU A 170 6.70 1.69 11.61
N TRP A 171 6.46 1.86 12.91
CA TRP A 171 5.44 2.78 13.43
C TRP A 171 5.63 4.23 12.97
N PRO A 172 6.84 4.82 12.95
CA PRO A 172 7.04 6.20 12.49
C PRO A 172 6.61 6.42 11.02
N TYR A 173 6.67 5.40 10.16
CA TYR A 173 6.26 5.50 8.76
C TYR A 173 4.73 5.57 8.59
N THR A 174 3.95 5.14 9.58
CA THR A 174 2.48 5.25 9.54
C THR A 174 2.00 6.70 9.59
N ALA A 175 2.82 7.63 10.13
CA ALA A 175 2.52 9.06 10.16
C ALA A 175 2.34 9.64 8.75
N GLU A 176 2.99 9.05 7.73
CA GLU A 176 2.83 9.47 6.34
C GLU A 176 1.42 9.20 5.81
N PHE A 177 0.75 8.13 6.24
CA PHE A 177 -0.60 7.80 5.78
C PHE A 177 -1.53 9.00 5.97
N PHE A 178 -1.45 9.59 7.17
CA PHE A 178 -2.36 10.61 7.65
C PHE A 178 -1.81 12.04 7.50
N ALA A 179 -0.58 12.19 7.02
CA ALA A 179 0.03 13.49 6.79
C ALA A 179 -0.80 14.33 5.78
N PRO A 180 -1.05 15.61 6.08
CA PRO A 180 -1.76 16.52 5.17
C PRO A 180 -1.16 16.52 3.77
N ASN A 181 -2.03 16.48 2.77
CA ASN A 181 -1.63 16.43 1.37
C ASN A 181 -2.70 17.15 0.53
N PRO A 182 -2.32 18.16 -0.28
CA PRO A 182 -3.28 18.90 -1.11
C PRO A 182 -4.08 18.03 -2.09
N THR A 183 -3.50 16.93 -2.58
CA THR A 183 -4.19 15.96 -3.45
C THR A 183 -5.34 15.28 -2.71
N ASP A 184 -5.15 14.96 -1.42
CA ASP A 184 -6.16 14.30 -0.59
C ASP A 184 -7.33 15.24 -0.27
N GLU A 185 -7.01 16.51 0.02
CA GLU A 185 -8.01 17.56 0.24
C GLU A 185 -8.83 17.84 -1.02
N ALA A 186 -8.18 17.93 -2.18
CA ALA A 186 -8.86 18.14 -3.46
C ALA A 186 -9.73 16.94 -3.85
N ALA A 187 -9.24 15.70 -3.64
CA ALA A 187 -10.03 14.49 -3.89
C ALA A 187 -11.27 14.42 -3.00
N ALA A 188 -11.15 14.81 -1.72
CA ALA A 188 -12.27 14.89 -0.79
C ALA A 188 -13.29 15.95 -1.20
N ALA A 189 -12.84 17.15 -1.55
CA ALA A 189 -13.72 18.24 -2.01
C ALA A 189 -14.49 17.87 -3.28
N ALA A 190 -13.88 17.05 -4.16
CA ALA A 190 -14.50 16.55 -5.38
C ALA A 190 -15.36 15.28 -5.19
N GLY A 191 -15.42 14.73 -3.97
CA GLY A 191 -16.16 13.49 -3.68
C GLY A 191 -15.52 12.21 -4.25
N ILE A 192 -14.26 12.27 -4.69
CA ILE A 192 -13.53 11.13 -5.27
C ILE A 192 -13.11 10.14 -4.18
N GLY A 193 -12.70 10.62 -3.01
CA GLY A 193 -12.27 9.78 -1.90
C GLY A 193 -12.07 10.57 -0.63
N PRO A 194 -11.84 9.91 0.51
CA PRO A 194 -11.57 10.63 1.76
C PRO A 194 -10.23 11.36 1.69
N ALA A 195 -10.11 12.47 2.43
CA ALA A 195 -8.79 12.95 2.78
C ALA A 195 -8.15 11.92 3.71
N TRP A 196 -6.95 11.39 3.40
CA TRP A 196 -6.41 10.23 4.13
C TRP A 196 -6.21 10.50 5.62
N GLY A 197 -5.87 11.73 6.01
CA GLY A 197 -5.78 12.14 7.41
C GLY A 197 -7.08 11.94 8.21
N SER A 198 -8.25 11.98 7.55
CA SER A 198 -9.54 11.71 8.21
C SER A 198 -9.76 10.25 8.61
N LEU A 199 -8.91 9.34 8.14
CA LEU A 199 -8.99 7.90 8.42
C LEU A 199 -8.25 7.49 9.69
N GLU A 200 -7.42 8.38 10.25
CA GLU A 200 -6.49 8.06 11.33
C GLU A 200 -7.16 7.49 12.56
N ALA A 201 -8.19 8.17 13.08
CA ALA A 201 -8.90 7.71 14.27
C ALA A 201 -9.57 6.34 14.08
N ALA A 202 -10.13 6.09 12.89
CA ALA A 202 -10.75 4.80 12.58
C ALA A 202 -9.70 3.68 12.44
N TRP A 203 -8.56 4.00 11.82
CA TRP A 203 -7.43 3.08 11.72
C TRP A 203 -6.85 2.73 13.10
N GLU A 204 -6.61 3.72 13.96
CA GLU A 204 -6.11 3.50 15.33
C GLU A 204 -7.08 2.64 16.13
N SER A 205 -8.39 2.86 15.99
CA SER A 205 -9.41 2.07 16.68
C SER A 205 -9.41 0.58 16.31
N GLN A 206 -8.84 0.22 15.15
CA GLN A 206 -8.67 -1.17 14.73
C GLN A 206 -7.28 -1.71 15.08
N VAL A 207 -6.23 -0.90 14.93
CA VAL A 207 -4.84 -1.35 15.08
C VAL A 207 -4.42 -1.43 16.54
N VAL A 208 -4.68 -0.38 17.33
CA VAL A 208 -4.17 -0.27 18.71
C VAL A 208 -4.69 -1.40 19.62
N PRO A 209 -5.99 -1.78 19.60
CA PRO A 209 -6.46 -2.89 20.42
C PRO A 209 -5.77 -4.22 20.10
N LEU A 210 -5.54 -4.53 18.82
CA LEU A 210 -4.86 -5.76 18.41
C LEU A 210 -3.40 -5.77 18.85
N LEU A 211 -2.70 -4.64 18.77
CA LEU A 211 -1.32 -4.54 19.27
C LEU A 211 -1.25 -4.77 20.78
N HIS A 212 -2.21 -4.24 21.55
CA HIS A 212 -2.29 -4.50 22.98
C HIS A 212 -2.64 -5.96 23.30
N GLU A 213 -3.55 -6.57 22.55
CA GLU A 213 -3.87 -8.00 22.67
C GLU A 213 -2.65 -8.87 22.35
N ALA A 214 -1.82 -8.46 21.38
CA ALA A 214 -0.55 -9.09 21.05
C ALA A 214 0.54 -8.86 22.10
N THR A 215 0.24 -8.19 23.22
CA THR A 215 1.20 -7.81 24.28
C THR A 215 2.34 -6.90 23.81
N LEU A 216 2.14 -6.20 22.69
CA LEU A 216 3.07 -5.22 22.16
C LEU A 216 2.79 -3.83 22.74
N THR A 217 3.85 -3.04 22.87
CA THR A 217 3.76 -1.64 23.29
C THR A 217 3.70 -0.75 22.05
N VAL A 218 2.63 0.03 21.92
CA VAL A 218 2.50 1.01 20.83
C VAL A 218 3.54 2.12 21.01
N PRO A 219 4.43 2.36 20.03
CA PRO A 219 5.45 3.39 20.16
C PRO A 219 4.84 4.80 20.23
N ALA A 220 5.49 5.69 20.98
CA ALA A 220 5.08 7.08 21.03
C ALA A 220 5.20 7.72 19.63
N ARG A 221 4.23 8.57 19.28
CA ARG A 221 4.29 9.34 18.03
C ARG A 221 5.49 10.30 18.07
N THR A 222 6.18 10.40 16.94
CA THR A 222 7.30 11.34 16.77
C THR A 222 6.96 12.39 15.71
N PRO A 223 7.69 13.52 15.65
CA PRO A 223 7.52 14.49 14.56
C PRO A 223 7.98 14.00 13.18
N PHE A 224 8.66 12.85 13.10
CA PHE A 224 9.16 12.30 11.85
C PHE A 224 8.02 11.97 10.88
N LYS A 225 8.23 12.28 9.60
CA LYS A 225 7.35 11.90 8.49
C LYS A 225 8.21 11.56 7.29
N SER A 226 7.91 10.42 6.66
CA SER A 226 8.39 10.11 5.32
C SER A 226 7.55 10.84 4.25
N TYR A 227 8.04 10.85 3.00
CA TYR A 227 7.50 11.70 1.93
C TYR A 227 7.32 10.93 0.60
N GLY A 228 7.19 9.61 0.62
CA GLY A 228 6.92 8.77 -0.55
C GLY A 228 5.69 9.23 -1.36
N LYS A 229 4.62 9.68 -0.70
CA LYS A 229 3.43 10.30 -1.34
C LYS A 229 3.76 11.52 -2.20
N PHE A 230 4.94 12.12 -2.03
CA PHE A 230 5.43 13.27 -2.78
C PHE A 230 6.56 12.90 -3.76
N GLY A 231 6.81 11.61 -4.01
CA GLY A 231 7.91 11.14 -4.85
C GLY A 231 9.29 11.29 -4.23
N ARG A 232 9.36 11.39 -2.89
CA ARG A 232 10.60 11.46 -2.12
C ARG A 232 10.73 10.19 -1.28
N HIS A 233 11.32 9.18 -1.90
CA HIS A 233 11.41 7.82 -1.37
C HIS A 233 12.70 7.60 -0.57
N SER A 234 12.76 6.47 0.12
CA SER A 234 13.99 5.94 0.71
C SER A 234 14.94 5.41 -0.36
N GLU A 235 16.18 5.16 0.01
CA GLU A 235 17.18 4.53 -0.86
C GLU A 235 16.76 3.15 -1.39
N HIS A 236 15.81 2.48 -0.71
CA HIS A 236 15.35 1.15 -1.09
C HIS A 236 14.52 1.13 -2.38
N MET A 237 13.88 2.25 -2.72
CA MET A 237 13.00 2.34 -3.88
C MET A 237 13.78 2.19 -5.18
N GLY A 238 14.92 2.86 -5.32
CA GLY A 238 15.78 2.75 -6.51
C GLY A 238 16.26 1.32 -6.76
N HIS A 239 16.62 0.58 -5.71
CA HIS A 239 16.99 -0.83 -5.81
C HIS A 239 15.83 -1.72 -6.26
N LEU A 240 14.64 -1.54 -5.67
CA LEU A 240 13.44 -2.30 -6.05
C LEU A 240 13.07 -2.05 -7.52
N LEU A 241 13.04 -0.78 -7.95
CA LEU A 241 12.67 -0.42 -9.32
C LEU A 241 13.68 -0.94 -10.34
N ALA A 242 14.98 -0.96 -10.01
CA ALA A 242 16.00 -1.52 -10.90
C ALA A 242 15.73 -2.99 -11.24
N THR A 243 15.34 -3.79 -10.24
CA THR A 243 14.94 -5.19 -10.45
C THR A 243 13.60 -5.29 -11.19
N MET A 244 12.58 -4.58 -10.73
CA MET A 244 11.22 -4.67 -11.27
C MET A 244 11.14 -4.23 -12.75
N GLN A 245 11.91 -3.21 -13.14
CA GLN A 245 11.82 -2.58 -14.46
C GLN A 245 12.87 -3.10 -15.47
N TYR A 246 13.77 -4.01 -15.05
CA TYR A 246 14.93 -4.41 -15.85
C TYR A 246 14.56 -4.85 -17.27
N MET A 247 13.59 -5.77 -17.40
CA MET A 247 13.21 -6.33 -18.69
C MET A 247 12.65 -5.27 -19.64
N GLN A 248 11.73 -4.43 -19.14
CA GLN A 248 11.09 -3.39 -19.95
C GLN A 248 12.06 -2.26 -20.34
N ARG A 249 13.03 -1.94 -19.47
CA ARG A 249 14.09 -0.96 -19.80
C ARG A 249 15.13 -1.50 -20.77
N THR A 250 15.42 -2.80 -20.71
CA THR A 250 16.39 -3.45 -21.60
C THR A 250 15.82 -3.68 -22.99
N TYR A 251 14.52 -4.03 -23.08
CA TYR A 251 13.83 -4.34 -24.34
C TYR A 251 12.61 -3.43 -24.54
N PRO A 252 12.82 -2.12 -24.78
CA PRO A 252 11.71 -1.17 -24.85
C PRO A 252 10.79 -1.45 -26.05
N GLY A 253 9.47 -1.42 -25.81
CA GLY A 253 8.44 -1.59 -26.83
C GLY A 253 8.12 -3.04 -27.20
N ALA A 254 8.70 -4.03 -26.50
CA ALA A 254 8.34 -5.42 -26.65
C ALA A 254 6.92 -5.72 -26.11
N SER A 255 6.27 -6.75 -26.66
CA SER A 255 4.99 -7.28 -26.18
C SER A 255 5.19 -8.66 -25.56
N TRP A 256 4.48 -8.93 -24.45
CA TRP A 256 4.58 -10.15 -23.63
C TRP A 256 3.20 -10.78 -23.43
#